data_AF-A0A3C0HMZ7-F1
#
_entry.id   AF-A0A3C0HMZ7-F1
#
_cell.length_a   1.000
_cell.length_b   1.000
_cell.length_c   1.000
_cell.angle_alpha   90.00
_cell.angle_beta   90.00
_cell.angle_gamma   90.00
#
_symmetry.space_group_name_H-M   'P 1'
#
loop_
_entity.id
_entity.type
_entity.pdbx_description
1 polymer ?
#
loop_
_entity_poly.entity_id
_entity_poly.type
_entity_poly.pdbx_seq_one_letter_code
_entity_poly.pdbx_strand_id
1 'polypeptide(L)'
;MQKILARVGFGSRRGCEEIIAEGRVTVDGVVAELGKRVDVETQVVAVDGAPVGVRPDLVYYLLHKPAGVITTADDPQGRPTVVDVVPVEPRVFSVGRLDAETEGLLVMTNDGQL
;
A
#
# COMPACT_ATOMS: atom_id res chain seq x y z
N MET A 1 8.49 7.18 -6.39
CA MET A 1 7.12 7.61 -6.70
C MET A 1 6.08 6.54 -6.34
N GLN A 2 6.24 5.31 -6.82
CA GLN A 2 5.37 4.17 -6.50
C GLN A 2 5.15 3.93 -5.00
N LYS A 3 6.15 4.21 -4.14
CA LYS A 3 6.00 4.14 -2.68
C LYS A 3 4.98 5.16 -2.14
N ILE A 4 4.96 6.36 -2.70
CA ILE A 4 4.04 7.44 -2.30
C ILE A 4 2.62 7.05 -2.70
N LEU A 5 2.43 6.67 -3.97
CA LEU A 5 1.14 6.23 -4.51
C LEU A 5 0.56 5.03 -3.75
N ALA A 6 1.40 4.05 -3.40
CA ALA A 6 0.96 2.90 -2.64
C ALA A 6 0.50 3.27 -1.23
N ARG A 7 1.16 4.23 -0.58
CA ARG A 7 0.86 4.69 0.78
C ARG A 7 -0.47 5.44 0.87
N VAL A 8 -0.86 6.15 -0.18
CA VAL A 8 -2.14 6.86 -0.26
C VAL A 8 -3.28 5.99 -0.81
N GLY A 9 -3.00 4.70 -1.09
CA GLY A 9 -4.04 3.72 -1.44
C GLY A 9 -4.23 3.42 -2.93
N PHE A 10 -3.42 3.99 -3.85
CA PHE A 10 -3.60 3.74 -5.30
C PHE A 10 -3.27 2.31 -5.77
N GLY A 11 -2.75 1.44 -4.89
CA GLY A 11 -2.45 0.05 -5.24
C GLY A 11 -1.18 -0.47 -4.59
N SER A 12 -0.82 -1.72 -4.88
CA SER A 12 0.49 -2.25 -4.47
C SER A 12 1.63 -1.43 -5.09
N ARG A 13 2.87 -1.56 -4.59
CA ARG A 13 4.01 -0.87 -5.23
C ARG A 13 4.13 -1.21 -6.72
N ARG A 14 3.86 -2.46 -7.10
CA ARG A 14 3.86 -2.93 -8.50
C ARG A 14 2.70 -2.36 -9.31
N GLY A 15 1.49 -2.39 -8.76
CA GLY A 15 0.33 -1.77 -9.43
C GLY A 15 0.54 -0.26 -9.64
N CYS A 16 1.19 0.42 -8.70
CA CYS A 16 1.57 1.82 -8.89
C CYS A 16 2.65 2.00 -9.97
N GLU A 17 3.55 1.03 -10.19
CA GLU A 17 4.52 1.07 -11.30
C GLU A 17 3.82 0.96 -12.66
N GLU A 18 2.76 0.17 -12.77
CA GLU A 18 1.92 0.06 -13.97
C GLU A 18 1.23 1.40 -14.27
N ILE A 19 0.59 2.03 -13.28
CA ILE A 19 -0.05 3.36 -13.45
C ILE A 19 0.96 4.42 -13.91
N ILE A 20 2.20 4.36 -13.41
CA ILE A 20 3.28 5.26 -13.87
C ILE A 20 3.65 4.94 -15.32
N ALA A 21 3.83 3.66 -15.67
CA ALA A 21 4.18 3.23 -17.02
C ALA A 21 3.11 3.58 -18.06
N GLU A 22 1.84 3.62 -17.67
CA GLU A 22 0.71 4.08 -18.48
C GLU A 22 0.68 5.59 -18.72
N GLY A 23 1.59 6.36 -18.10
CA GLY A 23 1.67 7.82 -18.24
C GLY A 23 0.57 8.57 -17.49
N ARG A 24 -0.13 7.91 -16.57
CA ARG A 24 -1.26 8.47 -15.80
C ARG A 24 -0.83 9.32 -14.62
N VAL A 25 0.46 9.29 -14.27
CA VAL A 25 1.02 10.04 -13.15
C VAL A 25 1.77 11.25 -13.67
N THR A 26 1.45 12.42 -13.13
CA THR A 26 2.17 13.67 -13.40
C THR A 26 2.84 14.19 -12.14
N VAL A 27 4.01 14.81 -12.31
CA VAL A 27 4.71 15.58 -11.27
C VAL A 27 4.86 16.99 -11.80
N ASP A 28 4.26 17.97 -11.10
CA ASP A 28 4.22 19.38 -11.51
C ASP A 28 3.67 19.57 -12.94
N GLY A 29 2.65 18.78 -13.30
CA GLY A 29 2.00 18.82 -14.62
C GLY A 29 2.76 18.08 -15.74
N VAL A 30 3.93 17.49 -15.46
CA VAL A 30 4.71 16.73 -16.43
C VAL A 30 4.57 15.24 -16.18
N VAL A 31 4.30 14.46 -17.23
CA VAL A 31 4.21 12.98 -17.16
C VAL A 31 5.48 12.41 -16.53
N ALA A 32 5.29 11.54 -15.54
CA ALA A 32 6.37 10.98 -14.75
C ALA A 32 6.80 9.61 -15.29
N GLU A 33 8.09 9.35 -15.27
CA GLU A 33 8.67 8.07 -15.70
C GLU A 33 9.00 7.18 -14.49
N LEU A 34 9.06 5.86 -14.72
CA LEU A 34 9.50 4.89 -13.73
C LEU A 34 10.90 5.24 -13.20
N GLY A 35 11.07 5.17 -11.88
CA GLY A 35 12.33 5.52 -11.22
C GLY A 35 12.52 7.01 -10.92
N LYS A 36 11.66 7.91 -11.42
CA LYS A 36 11.71 9.34 -11.06
C LYS A 36 11.57 9.52 -9.54
N ARG A 37 12.56 10.19 -8.95
CA ARG A 37 12.50 10.65 -7.56
C ARG A 37 11.63 11.90 -7.50
N VAL A 38 10.81 11.99 -6.46
CA VAL A 38 9.88 13.10 -6.24
C VAL A 38 10.01 13.50 -4.79
N ASP A 39 10.12 14.81 -4.56
CA ASP A 39 10.01 15.40 -3.23
C ASP A 39 8.57 15.88 -3.02
N VAL A 40 7.85 15.21 -2.13
CA VAL A 40 6.43 15.51 -1.86
C VAL A 40 6.22 16.78 -1.05
N GLU A 41 7.27 17.36 -0.48
CA GLU A 41 7.20 18.65 0.22
C GLU A 41 7.18 19.83 -0.77
N THR A 42 7.76 19.65 -1.95
CA THR A 42 7.99 20.73 -2.92
C THR A 42 7.30 20.50 -4.25
N GLN A 43 6.89 19.26 -4.56
CA GLN A 43 6.33 18.89 -5.86
C GLN A 43 4.93 18.32 -5.72
N VAL A 44 4.07 18.66 -6.68
CA VAL A 44 2.70 18.18 -6.75
C VAL A 44 2.63 16.91 -7.59
N VAL A 45 2.30 15.80 -6.96
CA VAL A 45 1.98 14.54 -7.64
C VAL A 45 0.48 14.50 -7.93
N ALA A 46 0.09 14.17 -9.15
CA ALA A 46 -1.29 13.92 -9.52
C ALA A 46 -1.42 12.61 -10.30
N VAL A 47 -2.54 11.92 -10.11
CA VAL A 47 -2.93 10.72 -10.89
C VAL A 47 -4.20 11.07 -11.64
N ASP A 48 -4.21 10.89 -12.96
CA ASP A 48 -5.33 11.26 -13.85
C ASP A 48 -5.82 12.71 -13.64
N GLY A 49 -4.89 13.63 -13.34
CA GLY A 49 -5.18 15.04 -13.07
C GLY A 49 -5.69 15.37 -11.66
N ALA A 50 -5.95 14.37 -10.81
CA ALA A 50 -6.31 14.58 -9.41
C ALA A 50 -5.05 14.63 -8.51
N PRO A 51 -4.83 15.71 -7.73
CA PRO A 51 -3.71 15.80 -6.81
C PRO A 51 -3.74 14.67 -5.77
N VAL A 52 -2.59 14.07 -5.53
CA VAL A 52 -2.42 13.05 -4.51
C VAL A 52 -2.30 13.74 -3.15
N GLY A 53 -3.28 13.48 -2.27
CA GLY A 53 -3.32 14.02 -0.91
C GLY A 53 -2.14 13.61 -0.04
N VAL A 54 -1.82 14.43 0.96
CA VAL A 54 -0.67 14.23 1.86
C VAL A 54 -1.00 13.14 2.89
N ARG A 55 -0.13 12.11 2.91
CA ARG A 55 0.09 11.08 3.95
C ARG A 55 -1.07 10.83 4.93
N PRO A 56 -1.75 9.66 4.88
CA PRO A 56 -2.51 9.21 6.05
C PRO A 56 -1.57 9.09 7.27
N ASP A 57 -2.12 9.35 8.46
CA ASP A 57 -1.43 9.10 9.73
C ASP A 57 -0.89 7.67 9.77
N LEU A 58 0.25 7.51 10.44
CA LEU A 58 0.85 6.19 10.60
C LEU A 58 0.00 5.34 11.54
N VAL A 59 -0.35 4.14 11.10
CA VAL A 59 -1.09 3.17 11.91
C VAL A 59 -0.27 1.91 12.12
N TYR A 60 -0.40 1.32 13.31
CA TYR A 60 0.23 0.07 13.68
C TYR A 60 -0.81 -0.77 14.42
N TYR A 61 -1.16 -1.91 13.87
CA TYR A 61 -2.05 -2.88 14.51
C TYR A 61 -1.26 -4.09 14.96
N LEU A 62 -1.55 -4.54 16.17
CA LEU A 62 -1.13 -5.83 16.68
C LEU A 62 -2.26 -6.82 16.43
N LEU A 63 -2.17 -7.57 15.34
CA LEU A 63 -3.14 -8.58 14.98
C LEU A 63 -2.75 -9.89 15.65
N HIS A 64 -3.62 -10.46 16.49
CA HIS A 64 -3.55 -11.88 16.79
C HIS A 64 -4.18 -12.63 15.61
N LYS A 65 -3.35 -13.05 14.66
CA LYS A 65 -3.79 -13.75 13.46
C LYS A 65 -4.38 -15.11 13.86
N PRO A 66 -5.63 -15.43 13.47
CA PRO A 66 -6.21 -16.75 13.69
C PRO A 66 -5.72 -17.77 12.65
N ALA A 67 -5.90 -19.05 12.95
CA ALA A 67 -5.63 -20.14 12.01
C ALA A 67 -6.60 -20.06 10.80
N GLY A 68 -6.16 -20.54 9.64
CA GLY A 68 -6.92 -20.54 8.39
C GLY A 68 -6.95 -19.20 7.65
N VAL A 69 -6.43 -18.10 8.23
CA VAL A 69 -6.28 -16.80 7.56
C VAL A 69 -4.97 -16.73 6.79
N ILE A 70 -5.00 -16.25 5.55
CA ILE A 70 -3.83 -16.15 4.67
C ILE A 70 -3.11 -14.81 4.87
N THR A 71 -1.78 -14.86 5.05
CA THR A 71 -0.95 -13.65 5.12
C THR A 71 -0.67 -13.09 3.72
N THR A 72 -1.68 -12.47 3.12
CA THR A 72 -1.63 -11.76 1.83
C THR A 72 -2.62 -10.59 1.84
N ALA A 73 -2.46 -9.64 0.92
CA ALA A 73 -3.44 -8.58 0.68
C ALA A 73 -4.49 -8.95 -0.39
N ASP A 74 -4.21 -10.00 -1.18
CA ASP A 74 -5.10 -10.53 -2.20
C ASP A 74 -4.85 -12.04 -2.32
N ASP A 75 -5.90 -12.85 -2.22
CA ASP A 75 -5.85 -14.30 -2.34
C ASP A 75 -6.68 -14.76 -3.55
N PRO A 76 -6.05 -15.28 -4.62
CA PRO A 76 -6.78 -15.70 -5.83
C PRO A 76 -7.80 -16.83 -5.61
N GLN A 77 -7.72 -17.53 -4.48
CA GLN A 77 -8.64 -18.62 -4.11
C GLN A 77 -9.80 -18.12 -3.23
N GLY A 78 -9.85 -16.81 -2.93
CA GLY A 78 -10.91 -16.19 -2.14
C GLY A 78 -10.93 -16.59 -0.66
N ARG A 79 -9.79 -17.06 -0.12
CA ARG A 79 -9.68 -17.40 1.30
C ARG A 79 -9.58 -16.13 2.15
N PRO A 80 -10.04 -16.17 3.42
CA PRO A 80 -9.88 -15.04 4.33
C PRO A 80 -8.42 -14.63 4.48
N THR A 81 -8.17 -13.33 4.46
CA THR A 81 -6.83 -12.75 4.49
C THR A 81 -6.62 -11.86 5.72
N VAL A 82 -5.37 -11.54 6.01
CA VAL A 82 -5.00 -10.67 7.14
C VAL A 82 -5.54 -9.24 6.99
N VAL A 83 -5.86 -8.79 5.77
CA VAL A 83 -6.47 -7.47 5.53
C VAL A 83 -7.98 -7.48 5.80
N ASP A 84 -8.64 -8.64 5.73
CA ASP A 84 -10.08 -8.78 6.01
C ASP A 84 -10.40 -8.70 7.51
N VAL A 85 -9.40 -8.94 8.36
CA VAL A 85 -9.54 -9.02 9.84
C VAL A 85 -9.03 -7.77 10.57
N VAL A 86 -8.76 -6.69 9.83
CA VAL A 86 -8.34 -5.37 10.36
C VAL A 86 -9.21 -4.27 9.75
N PRO A 87 -9.21 -3.04 10.31
CA PRO A 87 -9.90 -1.92 9.69
C PRO A 87 -9.51 -1.70 8.23
N VAL A 88 -10.50 -1.45 7.37
CA VAL A 88 -10.31 -1.27 5.92
C VAL A 88 -9.50 -0.02 5.59
N GLU A 89 -9.67 1.04 6.39
CA GLU A 89 -8.96 2.30 6.25
C GLU A 89 -8.24 2.71 7.54
N PRO A 90 -7.01 3.23 7.46
CA PRO A 90 -6.21 3.37 6.24
C PRO A 90 -5.65 2.01 5.78
N ARG A 91 -5.32 1.88 4.49
CA ARG A 91 -4.77 0.64 3.92
C ARG A 91 -3.44 0.26 4.59
N VAL A 92 -3.36 -0.97 5.08
CA VAL A 92 -2.18 -1.55 5.75
C VAL A 92 -1.65 -2.81 5.03
N PHE A 93 -0.44 -3.21 5.39
CA PHE A 93 0.21 -4.45 4.97
C PHE A 93 0.86 -5.17 6.16
N SER A 94 1.10 -6.47 6.03
CA SER A 94 1.75 -7.26 7.08
C SER A 94 3.26 -7.03 7.12
N VAL A 95 3.81 -7.01 8.33
CA VAL A 95 5.25 -6.99 8.58
C VAL A 95 5.68 -8.42 8.87
N GLY A 96 6.36 -9.05 7.90
CA GLY A 96 6.61 -10.48 7.92
C GLY A 96 5.37 -11.30 7.56
N ARG A 97 5.42 -12.61 7.82
CA ARG A 97 4.33 -13.55 7.53
C ARG A 97 4.23 -14.66 8.57
N LEU A 98 3.01 -15.14 8.77
CA LEU A 98 2.72 -16.41 9.43
C LEU A 98 2.07 -17.36 8.41
N ASP A 99 2.33 -18.66 8.55
CA ASP A 99 1.68 -19.69 7.76
C ASP A 99 0.17 -19.73 8.03
N ALA A 100 -0.61 -20.32 7.12
CA ALA A 100 -2.07 -20.31 7.17
C ALA A 100 -2.60 -20.84 8.50
N GLU A 101 -2.11 -21.98 8.95
CA GLU A 101 -2.52 -22.66 10.19
C GLU A 101 -1.79 -22.14 11.44
N THR A 102 -0.85 -21.20 11.29
CA THR A 102 -0.13 -20.61 12.42
C THR A 102 -0.93 -19.44 12.99
N GLU A 103 -1.15 -19.50 14.31
CA GLU A 103 -1.72 -18.43 15.11
C GLU A 103 -0.62 -17.59 15.76
N GLY A 104 -0.92 -16.33 16.05
CA GLY A 104 -0.07 -15.50 16.89
C GLY A 104 0.02 -14.06 16.43
N LEU A 105 0.99 -13.35 16.99
CA LEU A 105 1.18 -11.93 16.77
C LEU A 105 1.71 -11.65 15.35
N LEU A 106 1.01 -10.78 14.63
CA LEU A 106 1.42 -10.20 13.36
C LEU A 106 1.23 -8.69 13.41
N VAL A 107 2.24 -7.94 13.01
CA VAL A 107 2.13 -6.48 12.91
C VAL A 107 1.56 -6.11 11.54
N MET A 108 0.56 -5.24 11.53
CA MET A 108 0.01 -4.65 10.30
C MET A 108 0.22 -3.13 10.34
N THR A 109 0.74 -2.54 9.26
CA THR A 109 1.04 -1.10 9.23
C THR A 109 0.95 -0.51 7.82
N ASN A 110 0.84 0.81 7.72
CA ASN A 110 1.06 1.56 6.49
C ASN A 110 2.47 2.20 6.42
N ASP A 111 3.32 1.96 7.43
CA ASP A 111 4.69 2.45 7.51
C ASP A 111 5.66 1.56 6.72
N GLY A 112 5.94 1.95 5.47
CA GLY A 112 6.86 1.20 4.61
C GLY A 112 8.35 1.40 4.90
N GLN A 113 8.73 1.95 6.06
CA GLN A 113 10.11 1.94 6.58
C GLN A 113 10.36 0.86 7.63
N LEU A 114 9.30 0.33 8.25
CA LEU A 114 9.35 -0.85 9.12
C LEU A 114 9.52 -2.12 8.26
#